data_AF-A0A9R0IHE2-F1
#
_entry.id   AF-A0A9R0IHE2-F1
#
_cell.length_a   1.000
_cell.length_b   1.000
_cell.length_c   1.000
_cell.angle_alpha   90.00
_cell.angle_beta   90.00
_cell.angle_gamma   90.00
#
_symmetry.space_group_name_H-M   'P 1'
#
loop_
_entity.id
_entity.type
_entity.pdbx_description
1 polymer ?
#
loop_
_entity_poly.entity_id
_entity_poly.type
_entity_poly.pdbx_seq_one_letter_code
_entity_poly.pdbx_strand_id
1 'polypeptide(L)'
;MFLEYNVYNVPDGQWSHEYRKQVGSCATRININVPLYPKVDEQTKKGFWEETKLMFHITDDSNHSREKYFHSCVAKRFSCFKSKLVRRWITMKEKKPKNQTNKMPWDVYNHITEDDWKTFVKHYFLPESLLRSEKARKSASCNKNPHRTGQKGYNRKRLDWIKDGRLPPDAALPISSSSSVNSSVTSNVDRVRKYRSKEWILAHQVQNKEGKWEIDPNDTEVVEIATNAVSSDN
;
A
#
# COMPACT_ATOMS: atom_id res chain seq x y z
N MET A 1 16.37 -15.31 2.14
CA MET A 1 15.10 -15.18 2.91
C MET A 1 13.99 -15.70 2.03
N PHE A 2 13.15 -16.66 2.43
CA PHE A 2 12.09 -17.18 1.54
C PHE A 2 10.82 -16.35 1.67
N LEU A 3 10.41 -15.68 0.59
CA LEU A 3 9.20 -14.84 0.60
C LEU A 3 7.94 -15.67 0.33
N GLU A 4 7.01 -15.60 1.26
CA GLU A 4 5.70 -16.23 1.14
C GLU A 4 4.72 -15.29 0.44
N TYR A 5 3.72 -15.88 -0.20
CA TYR A 5 2.66 -15.16 -0.89
C TYR A 5 1.32 -15.66 -0.41
N ASN A 6 0.34 -14.77 -0.37
CA ASN A 6 -1.05 -15.18 -0.16
C ASN A 6 -1.71 -15.57 -1.49
N VAL A 7 -2.99 -15.92 -1.39
CA VAL A 7 -3.88 -16.33 -2.49
C VAL A 7 -3.98 -15.31 -3.66
N TYR A 8 -3.52 -14.07 -3.45
CA TYR A 8 -3.50 -13.00 -4.45
C TYR A 8 -2.11 -12.76 -5.05
N ASN A 9 -1.15 -13.66 -4.81
CA ASN A 9 0.27 -13.45 -5.16
C ASN A 9 0.85 -12.16 -4.57
N VAL A 10 0.33 -11.71 -3.42
CA VAL A 10 0.85 -10.58 -2.67
C VAL A 10 1.78 -11.09 -1.58
N PRO A 11 3.00 -10.53 -1.44
CA PRO A 11 3.93 -10.86 -0.38
C PRO A 11 3.31 -10.80 1.01
N ASP A 12 3.45 -11.89 1.75
CA ASP A 12 2.93 -12.05 3.12
C ASP A 12 3.94 -12.82 3.99
N GLY A 13 3.53 -13.15 5.22
CA GLY A 13 4.34 -13.94 6.13
C GLY A 13 5.50 -13.16 6.74
N GLN A 14 6.45 -13.91 7.30
CA GLN A 14 7.54 -13.39 8.15
C GLN A 14 8.39 -12.33 7.43
N TRP A 15 8.72 -12.55 6.16
CA TRP A 15 9.63 -11.70 5.39
C TRP A 15 8.93 -10.56 4.64
N SER A 16 7.60 -10.46 4.72
CA SER A 16 6.83 -9.39 4.04
C SER A 16 7.24 -7.98 4.44
N HIS A 17 7.69 -7.79 5.69
CA HIS A 17 8.16 -6.50 6.16
C HIS A 17 9.51 -6.11 5.55
N GLU A 18 10.46 -7.04 5.49
CA GLU A 18 11.76 -6.81 4.86
C GLU A 18 11.61 -6.60 3.35
N TYR A 19 10.71 -7.34 2.70
CA TYR A 19 10.35 -7.09 1.30
C TYR A 19 9.85 -5.64 1.08
N ARG A 20 8.97 -5.14 1.97
CA ARG A 20 8.51 -3.74 1.90
C ARG A 20 9.65 -2.72 2.07
N LYS A 21 10.67 -3.03 2.88
CA LYS A 21 11.86 -2.19 3.01
C LYS A 21 12.69 -2.21 1.73
N GLN A 22 12.89 -3.37 1.11
CA GLN A 22 13.59 -3.49 -0.16
C GLN A 22 12.91 -2.68 -1.26
N VAL A 23 11.58 -2.79 -1.40
CA VAL A 23 10.80 -1.94 -2.32
C VAL A 23 11.04 -0.45 -2.05
N GLY A 24 11.10 -0.05 -0.77
CA GLY A 24 11.43 1.31 -0.37
C GLY A 24 12.83 1.73 -0.79
N SER A 25 13.82 0.86 -0.59
CA SER A 25 15.22 1.06 -1.00
C SER A 25 15.33 1.28 -2.52
N CYS A 26 14.70 0.41 -3.32
CA CYS A 26 14.64 0.58 -4.78
C CYS A 26 14.01 1.92 -5.15
N ALA A 27 12.91 2.32 -4.51
CA ALA A 27 12.25 3.59 -4.78
C ALA A 27 13.14 4.82 -4.45
N THR A 28 13.98 4.74 -3.41
CA THR A 28 14.91 5.82 -3.06
C THR A 28 16.12 5.91 -4.00
N ARG A 29 16.45 4.85 -4.72
CA ARG A 29 17.53 4.85 -5.72
C ARG A 29 17.13 5.52 -7.04
N ILE A 30 15.86 5.86 -7.23
CA ILE A 30 15.37 6.54 -8.43
C ILE A 30 15.59 8.04 -8.29
N ASN A 31 16.20 8.65 -9.28
CA ASN A 31 16.40 10.10 -9.31
C ASN A 31 15.04 10.84 -9.23
N ILE A 32 14.95 11.81 -8.33
CA ILE A 32 13.72 12.56 -8.04
C ILE A 32 13.18 13.35 -9.24
N ASN A 33 14.04 13.67 -10.22
CA ASN A 33 13.70 14.37 -11.46
C ASN A 33 13.01 13.47 -12.48
N VAL A 34 13.06 12.14 -12.33
CA VAL A 34 12.23 11.25 -13.14
C VAL A 34 10.76 11.56 -12.87
N PRO A 35 9.94 11.90 -13.89
CA PRO A 35 8.59 12.41 -13.66
C PRO A 35 7.69 11.36 -13.02
N LEU A 36 7.71 10.12 -13.54
CA LEU A 36 6.91 8.99 -13.08
C LEU A 36 7.70 7.69 -13.23
N TYR A 37 7.38 6.68 -12.41
CA TYR A 37 8.02 5.37 -12.45
C TYR A 37 8.07 4.68 -13.83
N PRO A 38 7.02 4.75 -14.67
CA PRO A 38 7.08 4.18 -16.02
C PRO A 38 8.18 4.79 -16.91
N LYS A 39 8.67 5.99 -16.59
CA LYS A 39 9.76 6.68 -17.31
C LYS A 39 11.15 6.35 -16.78
N VAL A 40 11.26 5.53 -15.73
CA VAL A 40 12.55 4.93 -15.33
C VAL A 40 13.00 3.99 -16.45
N ASP A 41 14.30 3.94 -16.72
CA ASP A 41 14.88 3.07 -17.74
C ASP A 41 14.65 1.58 -17.39
N GLU A 42 14.51 0.77 -18.43
CA GLU A 42 14.13 -0.63 -18.26
C GLU A 42 15.23 -1.46 -17.61
N GLN A 43 16.50 -1.09 -17.83
CA GLN A 43 17.65 -1.75 -17.22
C GLN A 43 17.64 -1.59 -15.69
N THR A 44 17.34 -0.38 -15.19
CA THR A 44 17.18 -0.12 -13.75
C THR A 44 16.01 -0.89 -13.17
N LYS A 45 14.86 -0.93 -13.84
CA LYS A 45 13.71 -1.72 -13.38
C LYS A 45 14.06 -3.20 -13.28
N LYS A 46 14.66 -3.76 -14.33
CA LYS A 46 15.12 -5.15 -14.35
C LYS A 46 16.12 -5.41 -13.23
N GLY A 47 17.09 -4.52 -13.02
CA GLY A 47 18.06 -4.62 -11.94
C GLY A 47 17.40 -4.66 -10.56
N PHE A 48 16.41 -3.80 -10.29
CA PHE A 48 15.66 -3.83 -9.03
C PHE A 48 14.92 -5.14 -8.82
N TRP A 49 14.33 -5.69 -9.88
CA TRP A 49 13.61 -6.96 -9.80
C TRP A 49 14.56 -8.12 -9.54
N GLU A 50 15.64 -8.26 -10.31
CA GLU A 50 16.62 -9.34 -10.15
C GLU A 50 17.29 -9.33 -8.76
N GLU A 51 17.67 -8.15 -8.25
CA GLU A 51 18.21 -7.99 -6.89
C GLU A 51 17.20 -8.47 -5.84
N THR A 52 15.93 -8.11 -6.01
CA THR A 52 14.85 -8.51 -5.10
C THR A 52 14.57 -10.01 -5.20
N LYS A 53 14.56 -10.58 -6.41
CA LYS A 53 14.39 -12.02 -6.63
C LYS A 53 15.47 -12.81 -5.90
N LEU A 54 16.73 -12.39 -6.04
CA LEU A 54 17.87 -13.05 -5.40
C LEU A 54 17.76 -12.99 -3.86
N MET A 55 17.45 -11.81 -3.31
CA MET A 55 17.34 -11.60 -1.86
C MET A 55 16.23 -12.46 -1.21
N PHE A 56 15.12 -12.64 -1.94
CA PHE A 56 13.90 -13.27 -1.45
C PHE A 56 13.63 -14.68 -2.00
N HIS A 57 14.58 -15.24 -2.77
CA HIS A 57 14.46 -16.51 -3.50
C HIS A 57 13.12 -16.64 -4.26
N ILE A 58 12.73 -15.57 -4.95
CA ILE A 58 11.46 -15.53 -5.67
C ILE A 58 11.61 -16.32 -6.95
N THR A 59 10.75 -17.31 -7.15
CA THR A 59 10.61 -18.02 -8.42
C THR A 59 9.77 -17.22 -9.41
N ASP A 60 10.16 -17.28 -10.68
CA ASP A 60 9.40 -16.66 -11.76
C ASP A 60 8.01 -17.32 -11.87
N ASP A 61 6.98 -16.48 -11.97
CA ASP A 61 5.61 -16.94 -12.16
C ASP A 61 5.18 -16.72 -13.62
N SER A 62 4.43 -17.67 -14.19
CA SER A 62 4.10 -17.71 -15.62
C SER A 62 3.44 -16.43 -16.17
N ASN A 63 2.79 -15.64 -15.30
CA ASN A 63 2.08 -14.41 -15.68
C ASN A 63 2.81 -13.12 -15.31
N HIS A 64 4.03 -13.22 -14.75
CA HIS A 64 4.81 -12.10 -14.21
C HIS A 64 4.01 -11.25 -13.20
N SER A 65 3.07 -11.86 -12.49
CA SER A 65 2.18 -11.17 -11.55
C SER A 65 2.96 -10.63 -10.35
N ARG A 66 3.98 -11.35 -9.88
CA ARG A 66 4.83 -10.93 -8.76
C ARG A 66 5.72 -9.76 -9.14
N GLU A 67 6.29 -9.80 -10.34
CA GLU A 67 7.10 -8.72 -10.90
C GLU A 67 6.26 -7.45 -11.13
N LYS A 68 5.09 -7.59 -11.75
CA LYS A 68 4.12 -6.47 -11.92
C LYS A 68 3.73 -5.86 -10.57
N TYR A 69 3.45 -6.71 -9.58
CA TYR A 69 3.14 -6.24 -8.22
C TYR A 69 4.30 -5.48 -7.60
N PHE A 70 5.53 -6.02 -7.70
CA PHE A 70 6.75 -5.36 -7.23
C PHE A 70 6.90 -3.96 -7.83
N HIS A 71 6.85 -3.84 -9.16
CA HIS A 71 6.95 -2.56 -9.85
C HIS A 71 5.85 -1.58 -9.46
N SER A 72 4.62 -2.05 -9.27
CA SER A 72 3.52 -1.21 -8.78
C SER A 72 3.80 -0.66 -7.37
N CYS A 73 4.42 -1.45 -6.51
CA CYS A 73 4.79 -1.04 -5.16
C CYS A 73 5.95 -0.03 -5.17
N VAL A 74 6.96 -0.25 -6.01
CA VAL A 74 8.07 0.71 -6.19
C VAL A 74 7.53 2.05 -6.72
N ALA A 75 6.66 2.02 -7.73
CA ALA A 75 6.02 3.21 -8.29
C ALA A 75 5.25 4.00 -7.23
N LYS A 76 4.48 3.30 -6.38
CA LYS A 76 3.74 3.92 -5.28
C LYS A 76 4.68 4.53 -4.25
N ARG A 77 5.73 3.82 -3.84
CA ARG A 77 6.72 4.31 -2.88
C ARG A 77 7.47 5.53 -3.39
N PHE A 78 7.88 5.51 -4.65
CA PHE A 78 8.54 6.65 -5.30
C PHE A 78 7.64 7.88 -5.33
N SER A 79 6.37 7.71 -5.70
CA SER A 79 5.38 8.81 -5.70
C SER A 79 5.13 9.37 -4.29
N CYS A 80 5.04 8.50 -3.28
CA CYS A 80 4.93 8.91 -1.88
C CYS A 80 6.18 9.65 -1.40
N PHE A 81 7.37 9.22 -1.81
CA PHE A 81 8.63 9.89 -1.47
C PHE A 81 8.69 11.31 -2.05
N LYS A 82 8.41 11.49 -3.33
CA LYS A 82 8.31 12.82 -3.96
C LYS A 82 7.27 13.71 -3.26
N SER A 83 6.10 13.14 -2.93
CA SER A 83 5.05 13.84 -2.19
C SER A 83 5.53 14.30 -0.80
N LYS A 84 6.32 13.49 -0.10
CA LYS A 84 6.93 13.84 1.19
C LYS A 84 7.92 14.99 1.03
N LEU A 85 8.76 14.96 0.00
CA LEU A 85 9.69 16.05 -0.30
C LEU A 85 8.95 17.39 -0.49
N VAL A 86 7.90 17.39 -1.32
CA VAL A 86 7.06 18.57 -1.55
C VAL A 86 6.39 19.05 -0.25
N ARG A 87 5.80 18.15 0.52
CA ARG A 87 5.09 18.50 1.77
C ARG A 87 6.00 19.10 2.81
N ARG A 88 7.23 18.60 2.92
CA ARG A 88 8.15 18.98 3.98
C ARG A 88 9.00 20.21 3.64
N TRP A 89 9.44 20.37 2.39
CA TRP A 89 10.36 21.45 2.01
C TRP A 89 9.76 22.51 1.09
N ILE A 90 8.74 22.20 0.29
CA ILE A 90 8.15 23.20 -0.63
C ILE A 90 6.90 23.84 -0.02
N THR A 91 5.90 23.03 0.33
CA THR A 91 4.61 23.53 0.84
C THR A 91 4.58 23.70 2.37
N MET A 92 5.60 23.19 3.07
CA MET A 92 5.75 23.24 4.54
C MET A 92 4.53 22.76 5.34
N LYS A 93 3.74 21.85 4.77
CA LYS A 93 2.54 21.27 5.40
C LYS A 93 2.86 20.15 6.41
N GLU A 94 4.10 19.68 6.46
CA GLU A 94 4.54 18.64 7.40
C GLU A 94 5.31 19.28 8.56
N LYS A 95 4.92 18.97 9.79
CA LYS A 95 5.66 19.42 10.98
C LYS A 95 7.08 18.86 10.92
N LYS A 96 8.08 19.75 10.92
CA LYS A 96 9.48 19.33 10.95
C LYS A 96 9.78 18.65 12.30
N PRO A 97 10.48 17.50 12.31
CA PRO A 97 11.04 16.96 13.54
C PRO A 97 11.93 18.02 14.21
N LYS A 98 11.85 18.17 15.54
CA LYS A 98 12.60 19.20 16.30
C LYS A 98 14.12 19.18 16.00
N ASN A 99 14.66 17.99 15.72
CA ASN A 99 16.07 17.74 15.41
C ASN A 99 16.46 17.93 13.93
N GLN A 100 15.53 18.31 13.04
CA GLN A 100 15.78 18.43 11.60
C GLN A 100 15.15 19.69 10.99
N THR A 101 14.95 20.74 11.80
CA THR A 101 14.26 21.98 11.41
C THR A 101 14.95 22.72 10.25
N ASN A 102 16.27 22.62 10.15
CA ASN A 102 17.07 23.35 9.14
C ASN A 102 17.74 22.46 8.08
N LYS A 103 17.54 21.14 8.12
CA LYS A 103 18.17 20.24 7.13
C LYS A 103 17.44 20.30 5.80
N MET A 104 18.19 20.48 4.72
CA MET A 104 17.70 20.39 3.35
C MET A 104 17.58 18.92 2.89
N PRO A 105 16.87 18.62 1.78
CA PRO A 105 16.69 17.24 1.33
C PRO A 105 18.00 16.49 1.11
N TRP A 106 19.03 17.14 0.57
CA TRP A 106 20.36 16.54 0.34
C TRP A 106 21.12 16.27 1.65
N ASP A 107 20.84 16.99 2.74
CA ASP A 107 21.41 16.71 4.06
C ASP A 107 20.76 15.51 4.76
N VAL A 108 19.55 15.13 4.32
CA VAL A 108 18.76 14.03 4.90
C VAL A 108 18.86 12.77 4.05
N TYR A 109 19.03 12.92 2.74
CA TYR A 109 19.01 11.84 1.77
C TYR A 109 20.28 11.88 0.91
N ASN A 110 21.22 10.99 1.20
CA ASN A 110 22.54 10.94 0.53
C ASN A 110 22.47 10.76 -1.00
N HIS A 111 21.34 10.31 -1.54
CA HIS A 111 21.13 10.10 -2.98
C HIS A 111 20.51 11.31 -3.69
N ILE A 112 20.18 12.39 -2.97
CA ILE A 112 19.68 13.64 -3.55
C ILE A 112 20.83 14.64 -3.55
N THR A 113 21.22 15.10 -4.73
CA THR A 113 22.16 16.21 -4.87
C THR A 113 21.44 17.56 -4.79
N GLU A 114 22.18 18.64 -4.53
CA GLU A 114 21.63 20.00 -4.55
C GLU A 114 21.07 20.37 -5.93
N ASP A 115 21.75 19.95 -7.01
CA ASP A 115 21.31 20.21 -8.39
C ASP A 115 20.06 19.41 -8.76
N ASP A 116 19.97 18.16 -8.30
CA ASP A 116 18.75 17.37 -8.44
C ASP A 116 17.59 18.07 -7.76
N TRP A 117 17.81 18.62 -6.56
CA TRP A 117 16.78 19.34 -5.83
C TRP A 117 16.34 20.62 -6.54
N LYS A 118 17.29 21.44 -7.03
CA LYS A 118 16.97 22.67 -7.78
C LYS A 118 16.12 22.35 -9.00
N THR A 119 16.47 21.31 -9.74
CA THR A 119 15.73 20.84 -10.91
C THR A 119 14.32 20.37 -10.52
N PHE A 120 14.21 19.59 -9.43
CA PHE A 120 12.95 19.10 -8.92
C PHE A 120 11.99 20.23 -8.53
N VAL A 121 12.50 21.26 -7.84
CA VAL A 121 11.71 22.44 -7.45
C VAL A 121 11.23 23.20 -8.68
N LYS A 122 12.08 23.42 -9.69
CA LYS A 122 11.68 24.07 -10.96
C LYS A 122 10.53 23.30 -11.62
N HIS A 123 10.65 21.97 -11.71
CA HIS A 123 9.60 21.13 -12.30
C HIS A 123 8.28 21.17 -11.51
N TYR A 124 8.34 21.28 -10.18
CA TYR A 124 7.14 21.34 -9.34
C TYR A 124 6.24 22.54 -9.68
N PHE A 125 6.85 23.70 -9.97
CA PHE A 125 6.13 24.93 -10.28
C PHE A 125 5.67 25.03 -11.75
N LEU A 126 5.97 24.04 -12.59
CA LEU A 126 5.42 24.01 -13.95
C LEU A 126 3.89 23.88 -13.91
N PRO A 127 3.15 24.58 -14.79
CA PRO A 127 1.69 24.52 -14.84
C PRO A 127 1.14 23.09 -14.94
N GLU A 128 1.77 22.22 -15.74
CA GLU A 128 1.37 20.82 -15.88
C GLU A 128 1.43 20.04 -14.56
N SER A 129 2.50 20.24 -13.78
CA SER A 129 2.69 19.61 -12.47
C SER A 129 1.61 20.04 -11.47
N LEU A 130 1.29 21.33 -11.46
CA LEU A 130 0.26 21.90 -10.57
C LEU A 130 -1.13 21.40 -10.93
N LEU A 131 -1.49 21.35 -12.22
CA LEU A 131 -2.77 20.81 -12.70
C LEU A 131 -2.93 19.34 -12.32
N ARG A 132 -1.88 18.53 -12.48
CA ARG A 132 -1.89 17.11 -12.08
C ARG A 132 -2.10 16.95 -10.58
N SER A 133 -1.44 17.79 -9.77
CA SER A 133 -1.58 17.79 -8.31
C SER A 133 -3.01 18.17 -7.89
N GLU A 134 -3.60 19.17 -8.53
CA GLU A 134 -4.97 19.61 -8.25
C GLU A 134 -5.98 18.52 -8.61
N LYS A 135 -5.86 17.88 -9.78
CA LYS A 135 -6.71 16.75 -10.17
C LYS A 135 -6.67 15.62 -9.15
N ALA A 136 -5.47 15.25 -8.69
CA ALA A 136 -5.30 14.23 -7.66
C ALA A 136 -5.95 14.64 -6.33
N ARG A 137 -5.84 15.91 -5.94
CA ARG A 137 -6.47 16.45 -4.72
C ARG A 137 -8.00 16.43 -4.82
N LYS A 138 -8.56 16.83 -5.96
CA LYS A 138 -10.01 16.76 -6.24
C LYS A 138 -10.52 15.32 -6.19
N SER A 139 -9.80 14.38 -6.79
CA SER A 139 -10.15 12.96 -6.70
C SER A 139 -10.11 12.45 -5.26
N ALA A 140 -9.10 12.84 -4.48
CA ALA A 140 -9.00 12.45 -3.08
C ALA A 140 -10.12 13.03 -2.20
N SER A 141 -10.57 14.28 -2.47
CA SER A 141 -11.70 14.87 -1.74
C SER A 141 -13.05 14.23 -2.06
N CYS A 142 -13.18 13.56 -3.21
CA CYS A 142 -14.38 12.81 -3.57
C CYS A 142 -14.42 11.38 -2.98
N ASN A 143 -13.42 10.96 -2.19
CA ASN A 143 -13.43 9.65 -1.53
C ASN A 143 -14.40 9.65 -0.34
N LYS A 144 -15.66 9.28 -0.59
CA LYS A 144 -16.75 9.31 0.40
C LYS A 144 -16.56 8.31 1.54
N ASN A 145 -16.16 7.08 1.21
CA ASN A 145 -16.16 5.94 2.14
C ASN A 145 -14.73 5.43 2.36
N PRO A 146 -13.90 6.14 3.16
CA PRO A 146 -12.54 5.70 3.43
C PRO A 146 -12.54 4.48 4.34
N HIS A 147 -12.02 3.36 3.84
CA HIS A 147 -11.79 2.18 4.65
C HIS A 147 -10.76 2.46 5.78
N ARG A 148 -11.04 1.97 6.99
CA ARG A 148 -10.30 2.22 8.24
C ARG A 148 -9.39 1.04 8.63
N THR A 149 -8.78 0.36 7.65
CA THR A 149 -7.82 -0.72 7.91
C THR A 149 -6.40 -0.21 8.21
N GLY A 150 -6.15 1.08 7.97
CA GLY A 150 -4.86 1.73 8.20
C GLY A 150 -3.72 1.08 7.39
N GLN A 151 -2.50 1.11 7.94
CA GLN A 151 -1.32 0.53 7.27
C GLN A 151 -1.31 -1.01 7.27
N LYS A 152 -2.18 -1.64 8.07
CA LYS A 152 -2.29 -3.10 8.16
C LYS A 152 -2.93 -3.70 6.89
N GLY A 153 -3.89 -3.00 6.29
CA GLY A 153 -4.71 -3.53 5.19
C GLY A 153 -5.62 -4.67 5.66
N TYR A 154 -6.42 -5.23 4.75
CA TYR A 154 -7.41 -6.27 5.06
C TYR A 154 -6.78 -7.54 5.63
N ASN A 155 -5.72 -8.08 5.02
CA ASN A 155 -5.14 -9.36 5.44
C ASN A 155 -4.68 -9.36 6.89
N ARG A 156 -3.94 -8.32 7.31
CA ARG A 156 -3.48 -8.23 8.71
C ARG A 156 -4.61 -7.83 9.65
N LYS A 157 -5.58 -7.03 9.19
CA LYS A 157 -6.80 -6.73 9.97
C LYS A 157 -7.66 -7.95 10.20
N ARG A 158 -7.66 -8.91 9.28
CA ARG A 158 -8.37 -10.17 9.43
C ARG A 158 -7.96 -10.92 10.70
N LEU A 159 -6.66 -10.99 10.97
CA LEU A 159 -6.14 -11.61 12.20
C LEU A 159 -6.62 -10.86 13.45
N ASP A 160 -6.60 -9.53 13.43
CA ASP A 160 -7.16 -8.71 14.53
C ASP A 160 -8.67 -9.03 14.71
N TRP A 161 -9.44 -9.05 13.63
CA TRP A 161 -10.88 -9.31 13.66
C TRP A 161 -11.23 -10.73 14.14
N ILE A 162 -10.41 -11.73 13.79
CA ILE A 162 -10.56 -13.09 14.32
C ILE A 162 -10.26 -13.12 15.82
N LYS A 163 -9.17 -12.47 16.25
CA LYS A 163 -8.80 -12.39 17.66
C LYS A 163 -9.88 -11.69 18.51
N ASP A 164 -10.51 -10.67 17.93
CA ASP A 164 -11.60 -9.93 18.57
C ASP A 164 -12.96 -10.65 18.49
N GLY A 165 -13.03 -11.85 17.90
CA GLY A 165 -14.28 -12.61 17.70
C GLY A 165 -15.24 -12.03 16.66
N ARG A 166 -14.81 -11.01 15.90
CA ARG A 166 -15.61 -10.33 14.86
C ARG A 166 -15.61 -11.08 13.53
N LEU A 167 -14.61 -11.94 13.31
CA LEU A 167 -14.60 -12.95 12.25
C LEU A 167 -14.42 -14.35 12.83
N PRO A 168 -15.03 -15.38 12.21
CA PRO A 168 -14.83 -16.75 12.65
C PRO A 168 -13.40 -17.24 12.32
N PRO A 169 -12.86 -18.23 13.07
CA PRO A 169 -11.51 -18.74 12.85
C PRO A 169 -11.26 -19.29 11.44
N ASP A 170 -12.28 -19.84 10.77
CA ASP A 170 -12.19 -20.36 9.40
C ASP A 170 -12.01 -19.27 8.33
N ALA A 171 -12.15 -17.99 8.69
CA ALA A 171 -11.79 -16.86 7.84
C ALA A 171 -10.26 -16.69 7.67
N ALA A 172 -9.46 -17.31 8.54
CA ALA A 172 -8.00 -17.29 8.41
C ALA A 172 -7.57 -17.85 7.04
N LEU A 173 -6.76 -17.09 6.30
CA LEU A 173 -6.23 -17.57 5.03
C LEU A 173 -5.03 -18.47 5.28
N PRO A 174 -4.94 -19.62 4.58
CA PRO A 174 -3.71 -20.38 4.59
C PRO A 174 -2.61 -19.53 3.94
N ILE A 175 -1.46 -19.50 4.60
CA ILE A 175 -0.21 -19.06 3.99
C ILE A 175 0.12 -20.11 2.94
N SER A 176 0.28 -19.72 1.67
CA SER A 176 0.77 -20.65 0.66
C SER A 176 2.25 -20.92 0.91
N SER A 177 2.54 -21.86 1.80
CA SER A 177 3.84 -22.52 1.88
C SER A 177 3.93 -23.52 0.74
N SER A 178 5.05 -23.51 0.01
CA SER A 178 5.28 -24.27 -1.23
C SER A 178 5.42 -25.79 -1.05
N SER A 179 4.72 -26.43 -0.09
CA SER A 179 4.97 -27.83 0.26
C SER A 179 3.75 -28.70 0.60
N SER A 180 2.51 -28.30 0.31
CA SER A 180 1.39 -29.25 0.36
C SER A 180 0.33 -28.95 -0.69
N VAL A 181 0.46 -29.64 -1.82
CA VAL A 181 -0.63 -29.90 -2.77
C VAL A 181 -1.71 -30.65 -2.00
N ASN A 182 -2.86 -30.00 -1.71
CA ASN A 182 -4.17 -30.63 -1.52
C ASN A 182 -5.31 -29.63 -1.24
N SER A 183 -5.05 -28.35 -0.88
CA SER A 183 -6.12 -27.33 -0.89
C SER A 183 -6.24 -26.70 -2.27
N SER A 184 -7.29 -27.04 -3.02
CA SER A 184 -7.54 -26.47 -4.34
C SER A 184 -7.66 -24.94 -4.26
N VAL A 185 -6.99 -24.20 -5.14
CA VAL A 185 -6.98 -22.72 -5.19
C VAL A 185 -8.40 -22.13 -5.17
N THR A 186 -9.37 -22.85 -5.75
CA THR A 186 -10.80 -22.53 -5.73
C THR A 186 -11.35 -22.40 -4.30
N SER A 187 -11.09 -23.38 -3.44
CA SER A 187 -11.58 -23.38 -2.05
C SER A 187 -11.08 -22.19 -1.21
N ASN A 188 -9.88 -21.69 -1.50
CA ASN A 188 -9.32 -20.51 -0.84
C ASN A 188 -9.94 -19.21 -1.37
N VAL A 189 -10.16 -19.10 -2.68
CA VAL A 189 -10.85 -17.96 -3.29
C VAL A 189 -12.29 -17.87 -2.78
N ASP A 190 -12.98 -19.01 -2.67
CA ASP A 190 -14.35 -19.09 -2.17
C ASP A 190 -14.43 -18.69 -0.69
N ARG A 191 -13.48 -19.12 0.15
CA ARG A 191 -13.37 -18.64 1.54
C ARG A 191 -13.15 -17.13 1.63
N VAL A 192 -12.30 -16.55 0.77
CA VAL A 192 -12.14 -15.09 0.77
C VAL A 192 -13.42 -14.39 0.33
N ARG A 193 -14.09 -14.89 -0.72
CA ARG A 193 -15.35 -14.30 -1.19
C ARG A 193 -16.43 -14.35 -0.10
N LYS A 194 -16.53 -15.47 0.61
CA LYS A 194 -17.48 -15.68 1.71
C LYS A 194 -17.43 -14.56 2.76
N TYR A 195 -16.25 -14.10 3.13
CA TYR A 195 -16.09 -13.08 4.18
C TYR A 195 -15.90 -11.66 3.66
N ARG A 196 -15.85 -11.45 2.33
CA ARG A 196 -15.47 -10.16 1.74
C ARG A 196 -16.43 -9.03 2.11
N SER A 197 -17.74 -9.29 2.06
CA SER A 197 -18.77 -8.30 2.44
C SER A 197 -18.66 -7.94 3.92
N LYS A 198 -18.49 -8.94 4.79
CA LYS A 198 -18.28 -8.75 6.22
C LYS A 198 -16.99 -7.98 6.53
N GLU A 199 -15.89 -8.29 5.86
CA GLU A 199 -14.63 -7.56 6.00
C GLU A 199 -14.74 -6.10 5.57
N TRP A 200 -15.49 -5.84 4.50
CA TRP A 200 -15.79 -4.48 4.07
C TRP A 200 -16.54 -3.73 5.17
N ILE A 201 -17.57 -4.33 5.77
CA ILE A 201 -18.31 -3.73 6.89
C ILE A 201 -17.36 -3.45 8.06
N LEU A 202 -16.55 -4.43 8.49
CA LEU A 202 -15.61 -4.29 9.60
C LEU A 202 -14.56 -3.20 9.35
N ALA A 203 -14.15 -3.00 8.10
CA ALA A 203 -13.25 -1.93 7.71
C ALA A 203 -13.87 -0.53 7.81
N HIS A 204 -15.20 -0.41 7.87
CA HIS A 204 -15.88 0.88 8.00
C HIS A 204 -16.43 1.14 9.41
N GLN A 205 -16.25 0.23 10.34
CA GLN A 205 -16.63 0.45 11.74
C GLN A 205 -15.75 1.50 12.44
N VAL A 206 -16.36 2.23 13.37
CA VAL A 206 -15.74 3.15 14.33
C VAL A 206 -16.06 2.68 15.74
N GLN A 207 -15.19 3.02 16.69
CA GLN A 207 -15.51 2.84 18.11
C GLN A 207 -16.39 4.00 18.58
N ASN A 208 -17.52 3.66 19.18
CA ASN A 208 -18.39 4.63 19.82
C ASN A 208 -17.81 5.07 21.18
N LYS A 209 -18.50 5.97 21.89
CA LYS A 209 -18.06 6.48 23.20
C LYS A 209 -17.91 5.38 24.27
N GLU A 210 -18.59 4.25 24.08
CA GLU A 210 -18.57 3.07 24.96
C GLU A 210 -17.50 2.04 24.53
N GLY A 211 -16.74 2.32 23.45
CA GLY A 211 -15.71 1.43 22.91
C GLY A 211 -16.25 0.30 22.02
N LYS A 212 -17.56 0.25 21.76
CA LYS A 212 -18.19 -0.72 20.86
C LYS A 212 -17.97 -0.33 19.41
N TRP A 213 -17.71 -1.33 18.56
CA TRP A 213 -17.53 -1.14 17.13
C TRP A 213 -18.87 -1.11 16.40
N GLU A 214 -19.18 0.01 15.74
CA GLU A 214 -20.40 0.19 14.95
C GLU A 214 -20.12 1.01 13.68
N ILE A 215 -21.02 0.94 12.71
CA ILE A 215 -20.97 1.88 11.57
C ILE A 215 -21.49 3.23 12.08
N ASP A 216 -20.82 4.31 11.69
CA ASP A 216 -21.28 5.66 12.02
C ASP A 216 -22.68 5.87 11.43
N PRO A 217 -23.72 6.15 12.24
CA PRO A 217 -25.08 6.31 11.75
C PRO A 217 -25.24 7.52 10.82
N ASN A 218 -24.29 8.46 10.83
CA ASN A 218 -24.28 9.59 9.90
C ASN A 218 -23.76 9.21 8.50
N ASP A 219 -23.16 8.02 8.36
CA ASP A 219 -22.65 7.50 7.09
C ASP A 219 -23.74 6.67 6.39
N THR A 220 -24.80 7.35 5.95
CA THR A 220 -26.03 6.72 5.43
C THR A 220 -25.76 5.76 4.27
N GLU A 221 -24.78 6.07 3.42
CA GLU A 221 -24.39 5.22 2.28
C GLU A 221 -23.73 3.92 2.76
N VAL A 222 -22.82 3.98 3.74
CA VAL A 222 -22.20 2.78 4.33
C VAL A 222 -23.23 1.95 5.10
N VAL A 223 -24.17 2.60 5.80
CA VAL A 223 -25.29 1.92 6.48
C VAL A 223 -26.16 1.16 5.49
N GLU A 224 -26.52 1.77 4.36
CA GLU A 224 -27.33 1.12 3.32
C GLU A 224 -26.60 -0.08 2.71
N ILE A 225 -25.32 0.09 2.34
CA ILE A 225 -24.49 -1.01 1.79
C ILE A 225 -24.37 -2.15 2.80
N ALA A 226 -24.14 -1.85 4.08
CA ALA A 226 -24.01 -2.86 5.12
C ALA A 226 -25.33 -3.61 5.35
N THR A 227 -26.46 -2.90 5.33
CA THR A 227 -27.80 -3.50 5.48
C THR A 227 -28.12 -4.44 4.32
N ASN A 228 -27.82 -4.02 3.09
CA ASN A 228 -28.02 -4.85 1.90
C ASN A 228 -27.12 -6.10 1.90
N ALA A 229 -25.88 -5.96 2.36
CA ALA A 229 -24.93 -7.07 2.48
C ALA A 229 -25.37 -8.12 3.52
N VAL A 230 -25.94 -7.70 4.65
CA VAL A 230 -26.45 -8.62 5.68
C VAL A 230 -27.72 -9.34 5.18
N SER A 231 -28.59 -8.64 4.45
CA SER A 231 -29.82 -9.22 3.89
C SER A 231 -29.59 -10.25 2.78
N SER A 232 -28.40 -10.28 2.17
CA SER A 232 -28.04 -11.22 1.10
C SER A 232 -27.30 -12.47 1.59
N ASP A 233 -26.96 -12.53 2.88
CA ASP A 233 -26.34 -13.69 3.54
C ASP A 233 -27.38 -14.58 4.28
N ASN A 234 -28.67 -14.19 4.30
CA ASN A 234 -29.82 -14.96 4.81
C ASN A 234 -30.61 -15.60 3.67
#